data_AF-A0A7J3CUL1-F1
#
_entry.id   AF-A0A7J3CUL1-F1
#
_cell.length_a   1.000
_cell.length_b   1.000
_cell.length_c   1.000
_cell.angle_alpha   90.00
_cell.angle_beta   90.00
_cell.angle_gamma   90.00
#
_symmetry.space_group_name_H-M   'P 1'
#
loop_
_entity.id
_entity.type
_entity.pdbx_description
1 polymer ?
#
loop_
_entity_poly.entity_id
_entity_poly.type
_entity_poly.pdbx_seq_one_letter_code
_entity_poly.pdbx_strand_id
1 'polypeptide(L)' 'MTASDWRKILKQLEKKQVIKARFIRFCKPKERKFGIAAKRCERCGRFGAHISQYGIHLCRQCFREIAEEIGFKKYQ' A
#
# COMPACT_ATOMS: atom_id res chain seq x y z
N MET A 1 13.82 -0.15 12.97
CA MET A 1 14.79 0.39 11.99
C MET A 1 14.26 0.17 10.57
N THR A 2 13.53 1.11 9.97
CA THR A 2 13.02 1.00 8.59
C THR A 2 13.84 1.87 7.65
N ALA A 3 14.81 1.22 6.99
CA ALA A 3 15.62 1.76 5.90
C ALA A 3 14.86 1.86 4.56
N SER A 4 13.53 1.82 4.56
CA SER A 4 12.69 1.58 3.38
C SER A 4 12.02 2.82 2.77
N ASP A 5 12.15 4.00 3.38
CA ASP A 5 11.51 5.23 2.88
C ASP A 5 12.44 6.04 1.99
N TRP A 6 12.18 6.04 0.68
CA TRP A 6 12.90 6.85 -0.32
C TRP A 6 12.92 8.37 -0.02
N ARG A 7 11.98 8.84 0.80
CA ARG A 7 11.92 10.24 1.29
C ARG A 7 13.12 10.61 2.18
N LYS A 8 13.62 9.67 2.99
CA LYS A 8 14.79 9.90 3.86
C LYS A 8 16.07 10.08 3.01
N ILE A 9 16.19 9.28 1.95
CA ILE A 9 17.28 9.37 0.98
C ILE A 9 17.23 10.72 0.24
N LEU A 10 16.04 11.17 -0.17
CA LEU A 10 15.86 12.46 -0.83
C LEU A 10 16.35 13.63 0.05
N LYS A 11 16.04 13.59 1.36
CA LYS A 11 16.46 14.62 2.33
C LYS A 11 17.98 14.70 2.45
N GLN A 12 18.67 13.55 2.44
CA GLN A 12 20.15 13.50 2.46
C GLN A 12 20.78 14.11 1.21
N LEU A 13 20.09 14.06 0.07
CA LEU A 13 20.57 14.54 -1.24
C LEU A 13 20.21 16.00 -1.53
N GLU A 14 19.53 16.71 -0.63
CA GLU A 14 19.04 18.08 -0.86
C GLU A 14 20.15 19.07 -1.24
N LYS A 15 21.33 18.95 -0.62
CA LYS A 15 22.48 19.83 -0.89
C LYS A 15 23.19 19.50 -2.22
N LYS A 16 22.94 18.33 -2.82
CA LYS A 16 23.62 17.85 -4.03
C LYS A 16 22.66 17.82 -5.22
N GLN A 17 22.45 18.98 -5.86
CA GLN A 17 21.40 19.18 -6.86
C GLN A 17 21.47 18.20 -8.06
N VAL A 18 22.65 17.98 -8.64
CA VAL A 18 22.84 17.07 -9.79
C VAL A 18 22.46 15.63 -9.43
N ILE A 19 22.88 15.16 -8.26
CA ILE A 19 22.60 13.79 -7.79
C ILE A 19 21.12 13.64 -7.44
N LYS A 20 20.51 14.67 -6.82
CA LYS A 20 19.07 14.72 -6.55
C LYS A 20 18.24 14.58 -7.82
N ALA A 21 18.59 15.33 -8.88
CA ALA A 21 17.90 15.24 -10.17
C ALA A 21 17.99 13.84 -10.78
N ARG A 22 19.18 13.22 -10.73
CA ARG A 22 19.37 11.83 -11.19
C ARG A 22 18.54 10.84 -10.38
N PHE A 23 18.50 10.97 -9.05
CA PHE A 23 17.71 10.09 -8.18
C PHE A 23 16.21 10.17 -8.47
N ILE A 24 15.67 11.39 -8.65
CA ILE A 24 14.25 11.58 -8.97
C ILE A 24 13.89 10.92 -10.30
N ARG A 25 14.78 11.00 -11.29
CA ARG A 25 14.53 10.45 -12.64
C ARG A 25 14.53 8.93 -12.67
N PHE A 26 15.47 8.27 -11.98
CA PHE A 26 15.70 6.83 -12.15
C PHE A 26 15.28 5.97 -10.95
N CYS A 27 15.34 6.50 -9.73
CA CYS A 27 15.21 5.70 -8.50
C CYS A 27 13.91 5.97 -7.74
N LYS A 28 13.21 7.09 -7.99
CA LYS A 28 11.94 7.38 -7.33
C LYS A 28 10.91 6.30 -7.70
N PRO A 29 10.25 5.65 -6.72
CA PRO A 29 9.15 4.74 -7.01
C PRO A 29 8.05 5.46 -7.79
N LYS A 30 7.61 4.86 -8.90
CA LYS A 30 6.50 5.39 -9.70
C LYS A 30 5.18 5.18 -8.97
N GLU A 31 4.36 6.23 -8.92
CA GLU A 31 2.98 6.13 -8.47
C GLU A 31 2.17 5.29 -9.48
N ARG A 32 1.66 4.15 -9.03
CA ARG A 32 0.88 3.22 -9.86
C ARG A 32 -0.60 3.38 -9.54
N LYS A 33 -1.43 3.55 -10.57
CA LYS A 33 -2.90 3.57 -10.44
C LYS A 33 -3.50 2.18 -10.27
N PHE A 34 -2.78 1.13 -10.67
CA PHE A 34 -3.25 -0.26 -10.71
C PHE A 34 -2.19 -1.25 -10.24
N GLY A 35 -2.61 -2.49 -9.99
CA GLY A 35 -1.77 -3.59 -9.52
C GLY A 35 -1.87 -3.85 -8.02
N ILE A 36 -1.18 -4.89 -7.56
CA ILE A 36 -1.25 -5.40 -6.18
C ILE A 36 -0.82 -4.33 -5.16
N ALA A 37 0.21 -3.55 -5.47
CA ALA A 37 0.72 -2.49 -4.59
C ALA A 37 -0.24 -1.28 -4.44
N ALA A 38 -1.22 -1.14 -5.35
CA ALA A 38 -2.21 -0.07 -5.26
C ALA A 38 -3.35 -0.40 -4.28
N LYS A 39 -3.60 -1.69 -4.03
CA LYS A 39 -4.66 -2.15 -3.12
C LYS A 39 -4.05 -2.60 -1.81
N ARG A 40 -4.22 -1.79 -0.76
CA ARG A 40 -3.79 -2.11 0.60
C ARG A 40 -5.01 -2.38 1.46
N CYS A 41 -4.97 -3.40 2.31
CA CYS A 41 -6.01 -3.60 3.32
C CYS A 41 -5.96 -2.46 4.34
N GLU A 42 -7.11 -1.84 4.60
CA GLU A 42 -7.22 -0.73 5.56
C GLU A 42 -6.83 -1.16 6.98
N ARG A 43 -7.18 -2.39 7.38
CA ARG A 43 -6.89 -2.92 8.72
C ARG A 43 -5.51 -3.56 8.85
N CYS A 44 -5.20 -4.50 7.96
CA CYS A 44 -3.97 -5.32 8.07
C CYS A 44 -2.77 -4.73 7.32
N GLY A 45 -2.95 -3.74 6.45
CA GLY A 45 -1.88 -3.15 5.64
C GLY A 45 -1.27 -4.09 4.59
N ARG A 46 -1.73 -5.35 4.50
CA ARG A 46 -1.25 -6.33 3.52
C ARG A 46 -1.80 -6.04 2.14
N PHE A 47 -1.02 -6.38 1.12
CA PHE A 47 -1.38 -6.24 -0.30
C PHE A 47 -2.03 -7.50 -0.89
N GLY A 48 -1.80 -8.65 -0.26
CA GLY A 48 -2.27 -9.95 -0.74
C GLY A 48 -3.71 -10.28 -0.33
N ALA A 49 -4.39 -11.07 -1.16
CA ALA A 49 -5.72 -11.64 -0.90
C ALA A 49 -6.78 -10.60 -0.49
N HIS A 50 -6.85 -9.53 -1.29
CA HIS A 50 -7.75 -8.40 -1.09
C HIS A 50 -9.09 -8.64 -1.80
N ILE A 51 -10.20 -8.40 -1.10
CA ILE A 51 -11.53 -8.53 -1.69
C ILE A 51 -11.75 -7.32 -2.60
N SER A 52 -12.02 -7.55 -3.88
CA SER A 52 -12.22 -6.45 -4.85
C SER A 52 -13.69 -6.17 -5.14
N GLN A 53 -14.61 -6.91 -4.54
CA GLN A 53 -16.05 -6.77 -4.74
C GLN A 53 -16.66 -5.86 -3.65
N TYR A 54 -17.82 -5.26 -3.98
CA TYR A 54 -18.65 -4.48 -3.06
C TYR A 54 -17.97 -3.26 -2.42
N GLY A 55 -16.84 -2.79 -2.97
CA GLY A 55 -16.08 -1.67 -2.40
C GLY A 55 -15.39 -1.99 -1.08
N ILE A 56 -15.28 -3.27 -0.71
CA ILE A 56 -14.72 -3.67 0.59
C ILE A 56 -13.20 -3.72 0.50
N HIS A 57 -12.52 -2.71 1.04
CA HIS A 57 -11.06 -2.61 0.96
C HIS A 57 -10.31 -3.44 2.01
N LEU A 58 -10.71 -4.70 2.21
CA LEU A 58 -10.18 -5.59 3.24
C LEU A 58 -9.47 -6.82 2.67
N CYS A 59 -8.48 -7.30 3.43
CA CYS A 59 -7.87 -8.62 3.21
C CYS A 59 -8.84 -9.73 3.66
N ARG A 60 -8.82 -10.90 3.02
CA ARG A 60 -9.74 -12.02 3.30
C ARG A 60 -9.80 -12.44 4.78
N GLN A 61 -8.71 -12.24 5.52
CA GLN A 61 -8.63 -12.55 6.95
C GLN A 61 -9.42 -11.53 7.76
N CYS A 62 -9.13 -10.24 7.57
CA CYS A 62 -9.88 -9.17 8.23
C CYS A 62 -11.36 -9.15 7.86
N PHE A 63 -11.71 -9.53 6.62
CA PHE A 63 -13.11 -9.64 6.25
C PHE A 63 -13.84 -10.71 7.06
N ARG A 64 -13.23 -11.89 7.31
CA ARG A 64 -13.87 -12.95 8.11
C ARG A 64 -14.10 -12.55 9.55
N GLU A 65 -13.24 -11.69 10.10
CA GLU A 65 -13.40 -11.17 11.47
C GLU A 65 -14.52 -10.15 11.58
N ILE A 66 -14.73 -9.30 10.55
CA ILE A 66 -15.70 -8.19 10.57
C ILE A 66 -17.01 -8.57 9.86
N ALA A 67 -17.07 -9.72 9.20
CA ALA A 67 -18.22 -10.14 8.39
C ALA A 67 -19.53 -10.10 9.20
N GLU A 68 -19.51 -10.59 10.44
CA GLU A 68 -20.67 -10.60 11.32
C GLU A 68 -21.13 -9.19 11.71
N GLU A 69 -20.18 -8.28 11.98
CA GLU A 69 -20.46 -6.87 12.33
C GLU A 69 -21.04 -6.07 11.14
N ILE A 70 -20.60 -6.38 9.91
CA ILE A 70 -21.15 -5.76 8.69
C ILE A 70 -22.55 -6.32 8.37
N GLY A 71 -22.98 -7.40 9.03
CA GLY A 71 -24.28 -8.03 8.83
C GLY A 71 -24.28 -9.16 7.80
N PHE A 72 -23.11 -9.68 7.41
CA PHE A 72 -23.06 -10.91 6.63
C PHE A 72 -23.45 -12.09 7.52
N LYS A 73 -24.50 -12.80 7.12
CA LYS A 73 -24.93 -14.05 7.76
C LYS A 73 -24.57 -15.23 6.90
N LYS A 74 -24.04 -16.29 7.52
CA LYS A 74 -23.79 -17.57 6.85
C LYS A 74 -25.10 -18.35 6.80
N TYR A 75 -25.69 -18.47 5.62
CA TYR A 75 -26.94 -19.21 5.43
C TYR A 75 -26.72 -20.70 5.10
N GLN A 76 -25.46 -21.14 4.86
CA GLN A 76 -25.07 -22.55 4.75
C GLN A 76 -23.57 -22.74 5.00
#